data_AF-A0A919YZU4-F1
#
_entry.id   AF-A0A919YZU4-F1
#
_cell.length_a   1.000
_cell.length_b   1.000
_cell.length_c   1.000
_cell.angle_alpha   90.00
_cell.angle_beta   90.00
_cell.angle_gamma   90.00
#
_symmetry.space_group_name_H-M   'P 1'
#
loop_
_entity.id
_entity.type
_entity.pdbx_description
1 polymer ?
#
loop_
_entity_poly.entity_id
_entity_poly.type
_entity_poly.pdbx_seq_one_letter_code
_entity_poly.pdbx_strand_id
1 'polypeptide(L)'
;MLPVIFLCTVAILFFCLFMYQKAALFHSAAVSADRTAAHWDNSYKDPISGAYPLDKNDGLYWRVFNDQASDLLGLLGLGNPAVVALPAEASAKGSGPVRKLTQAAQWLPETLEGELSYSNRGLDRTVQVKLGHALKIPSIVQNWFAMERAAGASSAQVTDPVEWIRAIDLTRSYLGRIKGKISTEDVKKSWPESVPDPPKLDFNSEKEASEYLRELVNGKSVRIDTNTVGKYRIIDALDRDGVAHEVKYNVNYKDAKDQIKKDVELMERGEVKGVVWHFFRINKKGRNDLTPALRKELEQNGIVVIIHN
;
A
#
# COMPACT_ATOMS: atom_id res chain seq x y z
N MET A 1 -59.33 8.47 -5.89
CA MET A 1 -58.75 8.70 -4.54
C MET A 1 -58.15 7.42 -3.97
N LEU A 2 -58.92 6.35 -3.74
CA LEU A 2 -58.41 5.07 -3.22
C LEU A 2 -57.21 4.47 -3.99
N PRO A 3 -57.18 4.46 -5.35
CA PRO A 3 -56.07 3.85 -6.09
C PRO A 3 -54.74 4.60 -5.93
N VAL A 4 -54.81 5.93 -5.80
CA VAL A 4 -53.62 6.79 -5.64
C VAL A 4 -53.03 6.61 -4.25
N ILE A 5 -53.88 6.59 -3.22
CA ILE A 5 -53.43 6.36 -1.83
C ILE A 5 -52.78 4.98 -1.71
N PHE A 6 -53.39 3.94 -2.31
CA PHE A 6 -52.82 2.59 -2.32
C PHE A 6 -51.44 2.56 -2.98
N LEU A 7 -51.29 3.15 -4.17
CA LEU A 7 -50.01 3.21 -4.87
C LEU A 7 -48.95 3.95 -4.06
N CYS A 8 -49.30 5.10 -3.46
CA CYS A 8 -48.40 5.84 -2.58
C CYS A 8 -47.96 5.00 -1.37
N THR A 9 -48.87 4.27 -0.72
CA THR A 9 -48.51 3.41 0.42
C THR A 9 -47.56 2.28 0.02
N VAL A 10 -47.81 1.63 -1.12
CA VAL A 10 -46.94 0.58 -1.64
C VAL A 10 -45.56 1.14 -2.00
N ALA A 11 -45.48 2.30 -2.65
CA ALA A 11 -44.22 2.95 -2.97
C ALA A 11 -43.39 3.29 -1.72
N ILE A 12 -44.04 3.80 -0.66
CA ILE A 12 -43.40 4.09 0.62
C ILE A 12 -42.88 2.79 1.26
N LEU A 13 -43.67 1.71 1.25
CA LEU A 13 -43.24 0.42 1.80
C LEU A 13 -41.99 -0.13 1.08
N PHE A 14 -41.97 -0.08 -0.26
CA PHE A 14 -40.79 -0.49 -1.04
C PHE A 14 -39.57 0.40 -0.74
N PHE A 15 -39.77 1.70 -0.61
CA PHE A 15 -38.69 2.63 -0.23
C PHE A 15 -38.13 2.32 1.16
N CYS A 16 -39.00 2.09 2.15
CA CYS A 16 -38.58 1.71 3.51
C CYS A 16 -37.80 0.39 3.51
N LEU A 17 -38.27 -0.61 2.76
CA LEU A 17 -37.60 -1.91 2.66
C LEU A 17 -36.22 -1.79 1.98
N PHE A 18 -36.12 -0.98 0.93
CA PHE A 18 -34.86 -0.68 0.27
C PHE A 18 -33.87 0.01 1.21
N MET A 19 -34.31 1.04 1.94
CA MET A 19 -33.49 1.75 2.92
C MET A 19 -33.03 0.83 4.04
N TYR A 20 -33.90 -0.06 4.53
CA TYR A 20 -33.56 -1.07 5.52
C TYR A 20 -32.47 -2.03 5.01
N GLN A 21 -32.62 -2.56 3.79
CA GLN A 21 -31.62 -3.45 3.19
C GLN A 21 -30.26 -2.77 3.04
N LYS A 22 -30.25 -1.51 2.59
CA LYS A 22 -29.01 -0.72 2.48
C LYS A 22 -28.34 -0.49 3.83
N ALA A 23 -29.12 -0.12 4.85
CA ALA A 23 -28.60 0.10 6.21
C ALA A 23 -28.06 -1.20 6.83
N ALA A 24 -28.77 -2.32 6.64
CA ALA A 24 -28.34 -3.63 7.11
C ALA A 24 -27.01 -4.05 6.45
N LEU A 25 -26.86 -3.84 5.15
CA LEU A 25 -25.59 -4.11 4.45
C LEU A 25 -24.43 -3.26 4.95
N PHE A 26 -24.68 -1.96 5.18
CA PHE A 26 -23.65 -1.09 5.74
C PHE A 26 -23.24 -1.53 7.15
N HIS A 27 -24.21 -1.88 8.00
CA HIS A 27 -23.93 -2.40 9.34
C HIS A 27 -23.12 -3.70 9.30
N SER A 28 -23.50 -4.65 8.45
CA SER A 28 -22.75 -5.90 8.26
C SER A 28 -21.34 -5.65 7.75
N ALA A 29 -21.16 -4.71 6.81
CA ALA A 29 -19.83 -4.34 6.32
C ALA A 29 -18.98 -3.70 7.42
N ALA A 30 -19.54 -2.80 8.22
CA ALA A 30 -18.85 -2.13 9.33
C ALA A 30 -18.42 -3.12 10.42
N VAL A 31 -19.34 -3.96 10.90
CA VAL A 31 -19.03 -4.96 11.93
C VAL A 31 -17.99 -5.97 11.44
N SER A 32 -18.05 -6.36 10.17
CA SER A 32 -17.07 -7.28 9.58
C SER A 32 -15.70 -6.63 9.46
N ALA A 33 -15.63 -5.36 9.03
CA ALA A 33 -14.38 -4.61 8.95
C ALA A 33 -13.75 -4.45 10.34
N ASP A 34 -14.53 -4.02 11.33
CA ASP A 34 -14.08 -3.77 12.70
C ASP A 34 -13.57 -5.05 13.38
N ARG A 35 -14.33 -6.15 13.28
CA ARG A 35 -13.92 -7.45 13.85
C ARG A 35 -12.66 -7.98 13.20
N THR A 36 -12.57 -7.91 11.88
CA THR A 36 -11.38 -8.37 11.14
C THR A 36 -10.17 -7.54 11.52
N ALA A 37 -10.32 -6.21 11.66
CA ALA A 37 -9.24 -5.33 12.06
C ALA A 37 -8.81 -5.55 13.52
N ALA A 38 -9.76 -5.77 14.44
CA ALA A 38 -9.49 -5.99 15.86
C ALA A 38 -8.82 -7.35 16.15
N HIS A 39 -9.07 -8.36 15.31
CA HIS A 39 -8.51 -9.71 15.46
C HIS A 39 -7.37 -10.00 14.47
N TRP A 40 -6.83 -8.96 13.81
CA TRP A 40 -5.78 -9.11 12.80
C TRP A 40 -4.49 -9.71 13.36
N ASP A 41 -4.27 -9.65 14.67
CA ASP A 41 -3.05 -10.11 15.33
C ASP A 41 -2.86 -11.64 15.29
N ASN A 42 -3.94 -12.42 15.21
CA ASN A 42 -3.86 -13.87 15.14
C ASN A 42 -4.97 -14.46 14.26
N SER A 43 -4.56 -15.11 13.18
CA SER A 43 -5.41 -15.83 12.22
C SER A 43 -6.18 -17.06 12.75
N TYR A 44 -5.96 -17.47 14.00
CA TYR A 44 -6.70 -18.57 14.62
C TYR A 44 -7.78 -18.07 15.59
N LYS A 45 -7.92 -16.75 15.74
CA LYS A 45 -8.99 -16.15 16.54
C LYS A 45 -10.33 -16.38 15.90
N ASP A 46 -11.30 -16.72 16.73
CA ASP A 46 -12.70 -16.62 16.38
C ASP A 46 -13.05 -15.14 16.12
N PRO A 47 -13.55 -14.78 14.93
CA PRO A 47 -13.95 -13.42 14.59
C PRO A 47 -15.07 -12.83 15.45
N ILE A 48 -15.83 -13.64 16.20
CA ILE A 48 -16.87 -13.14 17.12
C ILE A 48 -16.35 -13.01 18.54
N SER A 49 -15.82 -14.08 19.13
CA SER A 49 -15.39 -14.09 20.53
C SER A 49 -13.96 -13.60 20.75
N GLY A 50 -13.13 -13.58 19.71
CA GLY A 50 -11.69 -13.35 19.80
C GLY A 50 -10.92 -14.50 20.48
N ALA A 51 -11.60 -15.60 20.84
CA ALA A 51 -10.97 -16.75 21.48
C ALA A 51 -10.12 -17.52 20.46
N TYR A 52 -8.98 -18.03 20.91
CA TYR A 52 -8.14 -18.91 20.10
C TYR A 52 -7.47 -19.97 21.00
N PRO A 53 -7.18 -21.17 20.48
CA PRO A 53 -6.43 -22.18 21.20
C PRO A 53 -4.99 -21.72 21.49
N LEU A 54 -4.49 -21.95 22.71
CA LEU A 54 -3.13 -21.53 23.10
C LEU A 54 -2.02 -22.22 22.29
N ASP A 55 -2.30 -23.38 21.72
CA ASP A 55 -1.42 -24.15 20.84
C ASP A 55 -1.38 -23.61 19.39
N LYS A 56 -2.28 -22.68 19.04
CA LYS A 56 -2.39 -22.12 17.68
C LYS A 56 -2.17 -20.61 17.66
N ASN A 57 -1.00 -20.21 17.20
CA ASN A 57 -0.65 -18.82 16.99
C ASN A 57 -0.05 -18.59 15.61
N ASP A 58 -0.13 -17.34 15.15
CA ASP A 58 0.72 -16.89 14.06
C ASP A 58 2.17 -16.83 14.59
N GLY A 59 3.13 -17.32 13.78
CA GLY A 59 4.54 -17.39 14.18
C GLY A 59 5.13 -16.01 14.50
N LEU A 60 6.14 -15.94 15.38
CA LEU A 60 6.64 -14.69 15.99
C LEU A 60 6.92 -13.53 15.01
N TYR A 61 7.34 -13.86 13.78
CA TYR A 61 7.72 -12.89 12.75
C TYR A 61 6.67 -12.68 11.66
N TRP A 62 5.42 -13.09 11.90
CA TRP A 62 4.35 -12.99 10.91
C TRP A 62 4.13 -11.55 10.42
N ARG A 63 4.42 -10.53 11.24
CA ARG A 63 4.28 -9.12 10.85
C ARG A 63 5.27 -8.66 9.79
N VAL A 64 6.43 -9.32 9.70
CA VAL A 64 7.46 -8.98 8.71
C VAL A 64 7.26 -9.81 7.45
N PHE A 65 7.01 -11.11 7.60
CA PHE A 65 7.00 -12.05 6.47
C PHE A 65 5.61 -12.38 5.93
N ASN A 66 4.57 -12.27 6.77
CA ASN A 66 3.22 -12.76 6.48
C ASN A 66 2.15 -11.68 6.59
N ASP A 67 2.53 -10.39 6.63
CA ASP A 67 1.61 -9.24 6.70
C ASP A 67 1.79 -8.30 5.50
N GLN A 68 2.35 -8.80 4.39
CA GLN A 68 2.72 -8.00 3.19
C GLN A 68 3.72 -6.86 3.48
N ALA A 69 4.38 -6.85 4.64
CA ALA A 69 5.37 -5.85 5.00
C ALA A 69 6.69 -5.98 4.20
N SER A 70 6.98 -7.18 3.67
CA SER A 70 8.13 -7.40 2.77
C SER A 70 8.06 -6.57 1.49
N ASP A 71 6.85 -6.31 0.99
CA ASP A 71 6.63 -5.48 -0.21
C ASP A 71 6.89 -3.99 0.07
N LEU A 72 6.91 -3.58 1.36
CA LEU A 72 7.26 -2.23 1.80
C LEU A 72 8.79 -2.00 1.84
N LEU A 73 9.59 -3.07 1.99
CA LEU A 73 11.05 -3.00 2.13
C LEU A 73 11.82 -3.12 0.80
N GLY A 74 11.13 -3.15 -0.34
CA GLY A 74 11.73 -2.85 -1.64
C GLY A 74 12.36 -4.03 -2.39
N LEU A 75 11.76 -5.23 -2.34
CA LEU A 75 12.17 -6.33 -3.23
C LEU A 75 11.23 -6.57 -4.44
N LEU A 76 9.97 -6.14 -4.37
CA LEU A 76 8.97 -6.16 -5.45
C LEU A 76 7.87 -5.16 -5.08
N GLY A 77 7.34 -4.41 -6.05
CA GLY A 77 6.46 -3.24 -5.90
C GLY A 77 5.49 -3.19 -4.72
N LEU A 78 5.23 -1.97 -4.22
CA LEU A 78 4.22 -1.62 -3.21
C LEU A 78 3.05 -2.61 -3.20
N GLY A 79 2.98 -3.41 -2.14
CA GLY A 79 2.22 -4.65 -2.10
C GLY A 79 0.79 -4.50 -2.60
N ASN A 80 0.40 -5.37 -3.54
CA ASN A 80 -0.98 -5.46 -3.97
C ASN A 80 -1.84 -5.81 -2.75
N PRO A 81 -2.99 -5.13 -2.55
CA PRO A 81 -3.86 -5.46 -1.43
C PRO A 81 -4.25 -6.94 -1.50
N ALA A 82 -4.22 -7.64 -0.37
CA ALA A 82 -4.84 -8.97 -0.32
C ALA A 82 -6.34 -8.78 -0.53
N VAL A 83 -6.93 -9.52 -1.48
CA VAL A 83 -8.36 -9.46 -1.78
C VAL A 83 -8.94 -10.87 -1.73
N VAL A 84 -10.11 -11.00 -1.11
CA VAL A 84 -10.93 -12.21 -1.10
C VAL A 84 -12.31 -11.85 -1.60
N ALA A 85 -12.73 -12.49 -2.69
CA ALA A 85 -14.09 -12.36 -3.23
C ALA A 85 -15.10 -13.16 -2.39
N LEU A 86 -16.34 -12.66 -2.33
CA LEU A 86 -17.47 -13.30 -1.68
C LEU A 86 -18.45 -13.89 -2.69
N PRO A 87 -19.07 -15.05 -2.40
CA PRO A 87 -18.86 -15.87 -1.20
C PRO A 87 -17.49 -16.58 -1.21
N ALA A 88 -16.81 -16.60 -0.06
CA ALA A 88 -15.49 -17.20 0.03
C ALA A 88 -15.59 -18.72 0.17
N GLU A 89 -14.84 -19.46 -0.65
CA GLU A 89 -14.74 -20.91 -0.51
C GLU A 89 -14.04 -21.26 0.82
N ALA A 90 -14.67 -22.11 1.62
CA ALA A 90 -14.17 -22.52 2.94
C ALA A 90 -12.77 -23.17 2.92
N SER A 91 -12.29 -23.58 1.74
CA SER A 91 -11.01 -24.27 1.52
C SER A 91 -9.95 -23.40 0.84
N ALA A 92 -10.13 -22.08 0.71
CA ALA A 92 -9.13 -21.23 0.08
C ALA A 92 -7.79 -21.31 0.85
N LYS A 93 -6.83 -22.05 0.27
CA LYS A 93 -5.46 -22.26 0.79
C LYS A 93 -4.63 -20.99 0.61
N GLY A 94 -5.01 -19.92 1.30
CA GLY A 94 -4.21 -18.70 1.40
C GLY A 94 -3.20 -18.78 2.55
N SER A 95 -2.09 -18.08 2.43
CA SER A 95 -1.17 -17.77 3.54
C SER A 95 -1.29 -16.29 3.93
N GLY A 96 -0.83 -15.94 5.14
CA GLY A 96 -0.77 -14.54 5.58
C GLY A 96 -2.12 -13.81 5.58
N PRO A 97 -2.25 -12.61 4.97
CA PRO A 97 -3.48 -11.80 5.03
C PRO A 97 -4.67 -12.44 4.34
N VAL A 98 -4.45 -13.16 3.24
CA VAL A 98 -5.53 -13.83 2.48
C VAL A 98 -6.24 -14.85 3.39
N ARG A 99 -5.50 -15.61 4.19
CA ARG A 99 -6.08 -16.56 5.15
C ARG A 99 -6.96 -15.87 6.20
N LYS A 100 -6.49 -14.72 6.72
CA LYS A 100 -7.22 -13.91 7.71
C LYS A 100 -8.51 -13.38 7.11
N LEU A 101 -8.46 -12.87 5.87
CA LEU A 101 -9.64 -12.42 5.14
C LEU A 101 -10.60 -13.55 4.79
N THR A 102 -10.12 -14.73 4.38
CA THR A 102 -10.97 -15.91 4.13
C THR A 102 -11.69 -16.33 5.41
N GLN A 103 -10.99 -16.35 6.54
CA GLN A 103 -11.61 -16.70 7.83
C GLN A 103 -12.70 -15.68 8.21
N ALA A 104 -12.47 -14.38 8.01
CA ALA A 104 -13.49 -13.36 8.20
C ALA A 104 -14.69 -13.53 7.25
N ALA A 105 -14.42 -13.89 6.00
CA ALA A 105 -15.45 -14.10 4.98
C ALA A 105 -16.37 -15.30 5.25
N GLN A 106 -15.90 -16.34 5.96
CA GLN A 106 -16.72 -17.49 6.35
C GLN A 106 -17.90 -17.13 7.27
N TRP A 107 -17.88 -15.97 7.92
CA TRP A 107 -18.95 -15.48 8.78
C TRP A 107 -20.02 -14.67 8.06
N LEU A 108 -19.75 -14.30 6.80
CA LEU A 108 -20.72 -13.60 6.00
C LEU A 108 -21.69 -14.61 5.37
N PRO A 109 -23.00 -14.33 5.35
CA PRO A 109 -23.95 -15.16 4.64
C PRO A 109 -23.56 -15.35 3.17
N GLU A 110 -23.72 -16.56 2.63
CA GLU A 110 -23.43 -16.88 1.22
C GLU A 110 -24.30 -16.09 0.23
N THR A 111 -25.38 -15.46 0.71
CA THR A 111 -26.27 -14.58 -0.07
C THR A 111 -25.69 -13.19 -0.33
N LEU A 112 -24.53 -12.87 0.25
CA LEU A 112 -23.83 -11.61 0.05
C LEU A 112 -22.71 -11.79 -0.96
N GLU A 113 -22.65 -10.86 -1.89
CA GLU A 113 -21.60 -10.78 -2.91
C GLU A 113 -20.67 -9.61 -2.59
N GLY A 114 -19.44 -9.62 -3.09
CA GLY A 114 -18.51 -8.50 -2.92
C GLY A 114 -17.09 -8.94 -2.64
N GLU A 115 -16.37 -8.14 -1.86
CA GLU A 115 -14.95 -8.35 -1.58
C GLU A 115 -14.54 -7.87 -0.20
N LEU A 116 -13.60 -8.60 0.41
CA LEU A 116 -12.82 -8.15 1.55
C LEU A 116 -11.41 -7.86 1.06
N SER A 117 -10.84 -6.75 1.47
CA SER A 117 -9.47 -6.38 1.12
C SER A 117 -8.67 -5.90 2.32
N TYR A 118 -7.37 -6.15 2.27
CA TYR A 118 -6.39 -5.67 3.24
C TYR A 118 -5.27 -4.96 2.52
N SER A 119 -4.87 -3.82 3.07
CA SER A 119 -3.72 -3.05 2.58
C SER A 119 -2.79 -2.71 3.74
N ASN A 120 -1.50 -2.96 3.54
CA ASN A 120 -0.45 -2.58 4.48
C ASN A 120 0.45 -1.51 3.84
N ARG A 121 0.41 -0.30 4.39
CA ARG A 121 1.27 0.83 4.02
C ARG A 121 2.21 1.20 5.18
N GLY A 122 2.69 0.20 5.91
CA GLY A 122 3.57 0.34 7.06
C GLY A 122 2.81 0.78 8.30
N LEU A 123 2.62 2.09 8.48
CA LEU A 123 1.90 2.64 9.63
C LEU A 123 0.38 2.67 9.44
N ASP A 124 -0.07 2.71 8.19
CA ASP A 124 -1.49 2.65 7.83
C ASP A 124 -1.83 1.23 7.34
N ARG A 125 -2.53 0.50 8.20
CA ARG A 125 -3.01 -0.86 7.92
C ARG A 125 -4.51 -0.83 7.97
N THR A 126 -5.15 -1.12 6.84
CA THR A 126 -6.60 -0.95 6.69
C THR A 126 -7.23 -2.20 6.08
N VAL A 127 -8.32 -2.64 6.71
CA VAL A 127 -9.24 -3.65 6.18
C VAL A 127 -10.44 -2.94 5.59
N GLN A 128 -10.80 -3.27 4.35
CA GLN A 128 -11.98 -2.76 3.67
C GLN A 128 -12.91 -3.91 3.31
N VAL A 129 -14.22 -3.70 3.51
CA VAL A 129 -15.26 -4.68 3.21
C VAL A 129 -16.29 -4.01 2.33
N LYS A 130 -16.57 -4.60 1.16
CA LYS A 130 -17.61 -4.18 0.24
C LYS A 130 -18.59 -5.32 0.07
N LEU A 131 -19.85 -5.07 0.39
CA LEU A 131 -20.94 -6.04 0.33
C LEU A 131 -22.01 -5.54 -0.64
N GLY A 132 -22.56 -6.49 -1.39
CA GLY A 132 -23.66 -6.31 -2.32
C GLY A 132 -24.71 -7.39 -2.08
N HIS A 133 -25.98 -7.02 -2.27
CA HIS A 133 -27.09 -7.96 -2.28
C HIS A 133 -27.97 -7.70 -3.49
N ALA A 134 -28.20 -8.74 -4.29
CA ALA A 134 -29.11 -8.68 -5.43
C ALA A 134 -30.56 -8.61 -4.92
N LEU A 135 -31.27 -7.54 -5.26
CA LEU A 135 -32.65 -7.38 -4.87
C LEU A 135 -33.53 -8.14 -5.86
N LYS A 136 -34.30 -9.12 -5.36
CA LYS A 136 -35.30 -9.83 -6.17
C LYS A 136 -36.52 -8.92 -6.41
N ILE A 137 -36.36 -7.92 -7.26
CA ILE A 137 -37.42 -6.98 -7.65
C ILE A 137 -38.17 -7.57 -8.85
N PRO A 138 -39.52 -7.60 -8.84
CA PRO A 138 -40.29 -7.99 -10.01
C PRO A 138 -39.96 -7.12 -11.24
N SER A 139 -39.87 -7.73 -12.42
CA SER A 139 -39.46 -7.07 -13.68
C SER A 139 -40.34 -5.86 -14.06
N ILE A 140 -41.60 -5.81 -13.62
CA ILE A 140 -42.50 -4.66 -13.78
C ILE A 140 -41.96 -3.39 -13.12
N VAL A 141 -41.22 -3.52 -12.01
CA VAL A 141 -40.77 -2.40 -11.17
C VAL A 141 -39.29 -2.07 -11.39
N GLN A 142 -38.51 -2.99 -11.97
CA GLN A 142 -37.08 -2.79 -12.27
C GLN A 142 -36.82 -1.53 -13.13
N ASN A 143 -37.63 -1.34 -14.18
CA ASN A 143 -37.49 -0.20 -15.09
C ASN A 143 -37.77 1.16 -14.43
N TRP A 144 -38.50 1.18 -13.32
CA TRP A 144 -38.84 2.43 -12.62
C TRP A 144 -37.81 2.83 -11.58
N PHE A 145 -37.09 1.85 -11.01
CA PHE A 145 -36.21 2.10 -9.86
C PHE A 145 -34.72 2.03 -10.17
N ALA A 146 -34.29 1.55 -11.34
CA ALA A 146 -32.88 1.50 -11.79
C ALA A 146 -31.86 1.00 -10.73
N MET A 147 -32.34 0.33 -9.69
CA MET A 147 -31.59 -0.10 -8.51
C MET A 147 -31.78 -1.60 -8.39
N GLU A 148 -30.96 -2.34 -9.12
CA GLU A 148 -30.99 -3.82 -9.11
C GLU A 148 -30.23 -4.39 -7.91
N ARG A 149 -29.42 -3.57 -7.24
CA ARG A 149 -28.49 -4.00 -6.19
C ARG A 149 -28.44 -3.00 -5.05
N ALA A 150 -28.52 -3.49 -3.83
CA ALA A 150 -28.14 -2.72 -2.65
C ALA A 150 -26.65 -2.98 -2.36
N ALA A 151 -25.90 -1.93 -2.06
CA ALA A 151 -24.47 -2.02 -1.76
C ALA A 151 -24.14 -1.27 -0.47
N GLY A 152 -23.21 -1.83 0.31
CA GLY A 152 -22.65 -1.24 1.52
C GLY A 152 -21.14 -1.46 1.56
N ALA A 153 -20.39 -0.45 1.98
CA ALA A 153 -18.95 -0.54 2.13
C ALA A 153 -18.51 0.11 3.44
N SER A 154 -17.54 -0.49 4.09
CA SER A 154 -16.89 0.07 5.28
C SER A 154 -15.41 -0.27 5.30
N SER A 155 -14.64 0.49 6.08
CA SER A 155 -13.22 0.27 6.30
C SER A 155 -12.86 0.49 7.76
N ALA A 156 -11.97 -0.33 8.29
CA ALA A 156 -11.48 -0.26 9.66
C ALA A 156 -9.96 -0.34 9.70
N GLN A 157 -9.35 0.42 10.60
CA GLN A 157 -7.89 0.41 10.80
C GLN A 157 -7.48 -0.70 11.75
N VAL A 158 -6.42 -1.41 11.38
CA VAL A 158 -5.82 -2.46 12.22
C VAL A 158 -5.06 -1.80 13.37
N THR A 159 -5.65 -1.86 14.55
CA THR A 159 -5.04 -1.33 15.78
C THR A 159 -4.41 -2.46 16.58
N ASP A 160 -3.10 -2.35 16.82
CA ASP A 160 -2.34 -3.28 17.67
C ASP A 160 -1.54 -2.47 18.70
N PRO A 161 -2.22 -1.95 19.74
CA PRO A 161 -1.60 -1.02 20.69
C PRO A 161 -0.45 -1.66 21.46
N VAL A 162 -0.53 -2.97 21.72
CA VAL A 162 0.50 -3.71 22.47
C VAL A 162 1.80 -3.77 21.69
N GLU A 163 1.76 -4.05 20.38
CA GLU A 163 2.97 -4.04 19.57
C GLU A 163 3.54 -2.64 19.35
N TRP A 164 2.69 -1.63 19.29
CA TRP A 164 3.16 -0.25 19.17
C TRP A 164 3.99 0.14 20.41
N ILE A 165 3.50 -0.21 21.60
CA ILE A 165 4.24 -0.02 22.86
C ILE A 165 5.55 -0.81 22.84
N ARG A 166 5.54 -2.09 22.42
CA ARG A 166 6.77 -2.89 22.34
C ARG A 166 7.76 -2.35 21.33
N ALA A 167 7.31 -1.88 20.17
CA ALA A 167 8.17 -1.29 19.15
C ALA A 167 8.85 -0.02 19.68
N ILE A 168 8.09 0.86 20.33
CA ILE A 168 8.64 2.07 20.94
C ILE A 168 9.59 1.74 22.08
N ASP A 169 9.24 0.79 22.96
CA ASP A 169 10.12 0.37 24.04
C ASP A 169 11.41 -0.27 23.51
N LEU A 170 11.31 -1.14 22.49
CA LEU A 170 12.46 -1.73 21.82
C LEU A 170 13.36 -0.64 21.23
N THR A 171 12.79 0.30 20.48
CA THR A 171 13.54 1.43 19.92
C THR A 171 14.17 2.26 21.04
N ARG A 172 13.42 2.66 22.07
CA ARG A 172 13.95 3.47 23.17
C ARG A 172 15.07 2.77 23.93
N SER A 173 14.85 1.52 24.32
CA SER A 173 15.73 0.75 25.21
C SER A 173 16.97 0.21 24.50
N TYR A 174 16.85 -0.19 23.23
CA TYR A 174 17.96 -0.81 22.50
C TYR A 174 18.69 0.13 21.56
N LEU A 175 18.05 1.17 21.02
CA LEU A 175 18.72 2.09 20.07
C LEU A 175 19.92 2.78 20.73
N GLY A 176 19.80 3.18 22.01
CA GLY A 176 20.92 3.75 22.77
C GLY A 176 22.05 2.75 23.08
N ARG A 177 21.75 1.44 23.14
CA ARG A 177 22.74 0.38 23.38
C ARG A 177 23.46 -0.05 22.10
N ILE A 178 22.76 0.02 20.97
CA ILE A 178 23.27 -0.35 19.64
C ILE A 178 24.08 0.81 19.03
N LYS A 179 23.65 2.06 19.27
CA LYS A 179 24.32 3.26 18.75
C LYS A 179 25.76 3.32 19.22
N GLY A 180 26.69 3.02 18.31
CA GLY A 180 28.14 3.06 18.54
C GLY A 180 28.80 1.75 18.96
N LYS A 181 28.06 0.65 19.15
CA LYS A 181 28.63 -0.67 19.50
C LYS A 181 28.76 -1.65 18.33
N ILE A 182 28.11 -1.34 17.22
CA ILE A 182 28.05 -2.21 16.05
C ILE A 182 28.58 -1.41 14.86
N SER A 183 29.75 -1.80 14.33
CA SER A 183 30.24 -1.26 13.06
C SER A 183 29.47 -1.92 11.91
N THR A 184 29.25 -1.18 10.82
CA THR A 184 28.60 -1.70 9.61
C THR A 184 29.37 -2.90 9.01
N GLU A 185 30.66 -3.03 9.29
CA GLU A 185 31.50 -4.14 8.85
C GLU A 185 31.25 -5.42 9.67
N ASP A 186 31.03 -5.29 10.98
CA ASP A 186 30.76 -6.43 11.87
C ASP A 186 29.38 -7.04 11.61
N VAL A 187 28.39 -6.20 11.30
CA VAL A 187 27.05 -6.66 10.89
C VAL A 187 27.14 -7.52 9.63
N LYS A 188 27.85 -7.02 8.61
CA LYS A 188 28.03 -7.74 7.34
C LYS A 188 28.71 -9.10 7.52
N LYS A 189 29.67 -9.20 8.44
CA LYS A 189 30.32 -10.49 8.77
C LYS A 189 29.42 -11.45 9.53
N SER A 190 28.53 -10.93 10.37
CA SER A 190 27.61 -11.74 11.19
C SER A 190 26.34 -12.17 10.47
N TRP A 191 26.02 -11.52 9.35
CA TRP A 191 24.85 -11.86 8.55
C TRP A 191 25.15 -13.12 7.73
N PRO A 192 24.38 -14.20 7.88
CA PRO A 192 24.64 -15.42 7.13
C PRO A 192 24.47 -15.14 5.63
N GLU A 193 25.46 -15.55 4.82
CA GLU A 193 25.56 -15.43 3.34
C GLU A 193 24.37 -16.05 2.55
N SER A 194 23.30 -16.44 3.22
CA SER A 194 22.15 -17.16 2.63
C SER A 194 21.15 -16.26 1.91
N VAL A 195 21.29 -14.94 2.02
CA VAL A 195 20.69 -14.04 1.04
C VAL A 195 21.78 -13.76 0.01
N PRO A 196 21.73 -14.34 -1.20
CA PRO A 196 22.67 -13.94 -2.24
C PRO A 196 22.58 -12.43 -2.35
N ASP A 197 23.74 -11.76 -2.27
CA ASP A 197 23.81 -10.33 -2.50
C ASP A 197 22.99 -10.02 -3.75
N PRO A 198 22.09 -9.01 -3.71
CA PRO A 198 21.37 -8.63 -4.90
C PRO A 198 22.39 -8.47 -6.03
N PRO A 199 22.10 -9.01 -7.23
CA PRO A 199 23.07 -9.00 -8.32
C PRO A 199 23.59 -7.58 -8.47
N LYS A 200 24.92 -7.43 -8.48
CA LYS A 200 25.56 -6.12 -8.65
C LYS A 200 24.96 -5.49 -9.91
N LEU A 201 24.32 -4.34 -9.72
CA LEU A 201 23.67 -3.61 -10.78
C LEU A 201 24.75 -2.86 -11.57
N ASP A 202 25.41 -3.58 -12.47
CA ASP A 202 26.49 -3.05 -13.29
C ASP A 202 25.93 -2.47 -14.59
N PHE A 203 25.55 -1.19 -14.57
CA PHE A 203 25.07 -0.48 -15.76
C PHE A 203 26.23 0.11 -16.55
N ASN A 204 26.18 0.01 -17.88
CA ASN A 204 27.20 0.60 -18.76
C ASN A 204 26.80 1.99 -19.27
N SER A 205 25.54 2.37 -19.10
CA SER A 205 25.01 3.67 -19.54
C SER A 205 23.85 4.17 -18.68
N GLU A 206 23.61 5.48 -18.74
CA GLU A 206 22.46 6.12 -18.08
C GLU A 206 21.12 5.63 -18.65
N LYS A 207 21.08 5.30 -19.94
CA LYS A 207 19.89 4.75 -20.60
C LYS A 207 19.47 3.42 -19.98
N GLU A 208 20.43 2.51 -19.79
CA GLU A 208 20.20 1.19 -19.19
C GLU A 208 19.70 1.31 -17.74
N ALA A 209 20.33 2.18 -16.95
CA ALA A 209 19.88 2.47 -15.58
C ALA A 209 18.47 3.09 -15.55
N SER A 210 18.11 3.91 -16.55
CA SER A 210 16.77 4.51 -16.66
C SER A 210 15.68 3.52 -17.05
N GLU A 211 16.02 2.50 -17.85
CA GLU A 211 15.10 1.42 -18.22
C GLU A 211 14.85 0.52 -17.01
N TYR A 212 15.92 0.13 -16.30
CA TYR A 212 15.82 -0.59 -15.03
C TYR A 212 14.98 0.17 -14.00
N LEU A 213 15.23 1.47 -13.82
CA LEU A 213 14.49 2.28 -12.85
C LEU A 213 13.00 2.35 -13.20
N ARG A 214 12.65 2.51 -14.48
CA ARG A 214 11.25 2.51 -14.94
C ARG A 214 10.55 1.20 -14.64
N GLU A 215 11.21 0.07 -14.83
CA GLU A 215 10.67 -1.25 -14.47
C GLU A 215 10.52 -1.39 -12.95
N LEU A 216 11.53 -0.98 -12.18
CA LEU A 216 11.55 -1.07 -10.71
C LEU A 216 10.41 -0.30 -10.06
N VAL A 217 10.14 0.93 -10.50
CA VAL A 217 9.07 1.77 -9.94
C VAL A 217 7.75 1.68 -10.70
N ASN A 218 7.67 0.81 -11.72
CA ASN A 218 6.53 0.72 -12.65
C ASN A 218 6.11 2.10 -13.19
N GLY A 219 7.12 2.93 -13.48
CA GLY A 219 6.98 4.33 -13.84
C GLY A 219 7.14 4.55 -15.34
N LYS A 220 6.78 5.74 -15.79
CA LYS A 220 6.90 6.15 -17.21
C LYS A 220 7.77 7.38 -17.32
N SER A 221 8.55 7.48 -18.40
CA SER A 221 9.24 8.72 -18.69
C SER A 221 8.23 9.78 -19.13
N VAL A 222 8.29 10.96 -18.52
CA VAL A 222 7.35 12.05 -18.75
C VAL A 222 8.13 13.32 -18.99
N ARG A 223 7.71 14.12 -19.96
CA ARG A 223 8.20 15.47 -20.17
C ARG A 223 7.22 16.46 -19.57
N ILE A 224 7.71 17.35 -18.73
CA ILE A 224 6.93 18.41 -18.07
C ILE A 224 7.58 19.77 -18.37
N ASP A 225 6.77 20.78 -18.66
CA ASP A 225 7.27 22.12 -18.98
C ASP A 225 7.61 22.91 -17.71
N THR A 226 8.75 23.59 -17.73
CA THR A 226 9.29 24.37 -16.61
C THR A 226 9.30 25.85 -16.96
N ASN A 227 9.09 26.70 -15.97
CA ASN A 227 8.97 28.15 -16.15
C ASN A 227 10.25 28.91 -15.79
N THR A 228 11.00 28.42 -14.80
CA THR A 228 12.10 29.20 -14.19
C THR A 228 13.47 28.90 -14.77
N VAL A 229 13.78 27.63 -15.04
CA VAL A 229 15.09 27.19 -15.52
C VAL A 229 14.89 26.31 -16.73
N GLY A 230 15.09 26.84 -17.94
CA GLY A 230 14.88 26.09 -19.19
C GLY A 230 13.39 25.84 -19.50
N LYS A 231 13.10 25.28 -20.68
CA LYS A 231 11.73 25.13 -21.18
C LYS A 231 11.01 23.87 -20.67
N TYR A 232 11.76 22.86 -20.24
CA TYR A 232 11.20 21.57 -19.82
C TYR A 232 12.16 20.75 -18.95
N ARG A 233 11.57 19.76 -18.28
CA ARG A 233 12.21 18.66 -17.55
C ARG A 233 11.72 17.33 -18.12
N ILE A 234 12.66 16.43 -18.39
CA ILE A 234 12.34 15.02 -18.68
C ILE A 234 12.55 14.27 -17.36
N ILE A 235 11.50 13.60 -16.91
CA ILE A 235 11.51 12.70 -15.76
C ILE A 235 11.81 11.30 -16.27
N ASP A 236 12.79 10.61 -15.69
CA ASP A 236 13.17 9.27 -16.13
C ASP A 236 12.05 8.25 -15.84
N ALA A 237 11.50 8.29 -14.63
CA ALA A 237 10.33 7.51 -14.25
C ALA A 237 9.42 8.28 -13.28
N LEU A 238 8.20 8.62 -13.73
CA LEU A 238 7.12 9.07 -12.87
C LEU A 238 6.28 7.86 -12.46
N ASP A 239 6.20 7.60 -11.16
CA ASP A 239 5.43 6.47 -10.63
C ASP A 239 3.91 6.80 -10.55
N ARG A 240 3.11 5.82 -10.10
CA ARG A 240 1.66 5.98 -9.97
C ARG A 240 1.24 6.90 -8.82
N ASP A 241 2.13 7.09 -7.85
CA ASP A 241 1.88 7.94 -6.68
C ASP A 241 2.21 9.41 -6.97
N GLY A 242 2.88 9.68 -8.09
CA GLY A 242 3.28 11.01 -8.55
C GLY A 242 4.67 11.41 -8.07
N VAL A 243 5.50 10.45 -7.67
CA VAL A 243 6.90 10.68 -7.31
C VAL A 243 7.78 10.54 -8.56
N ALA A 244 8.62 11.53 -8.78
CA ALA A 244 9.57 11.55 -9.89
C ALA A 244 10.89 10.90 -9.48
N HIS A 245 11.30 9.88 -10.23
CA HIS A 245 12.54 9.16 -10.03
C HIS A 245 13.53 9.49 -11.16
N GLU A 246 14.73 9.88 -10.75
CA GLU A 246 15.78 10.40 -11.63
C GLU A 246 17.04 9.55 -11.55
N VAL A 247 17.59 9.19 -12.70
CA VAL A 247 18.87 8.49 -12.78
C VAL A 247 20.00 9.50 -12.80
N LYS A 248 21.07 9.17 -12.07
CA LYS A 248 22.33 9.91 -12.07
C LYS A 248 23.47 8.90 -12.22
N TYR A 249 23.93 8.74 -13.46
CA TYR A 249 25.08 7.89 -13.79
C TYR A 249 26.38 8.71 -13.86
N ASN A 250 26.40 9.82 -14.61
CA ASN A 250 27.47 10.82 -14.55
C ASN A 250 26.85 12.17 -14.20
N VAL A 251 27.44 12.89 -13.23
CA VAL A 251 26.86 14.15 -12.77
C VAL A 251 27.80 15.31 -13.04
N ASN A 252 27.34 16.24 -13.87
CA ASN A 252 27.92 17.56 -13.98
C ASN A 252 27.27 18.47 -12.92
N TYR A 253 28.08 19.04 -12.03
CA TYR A 253 27.58 19.86 -10.92
C TYR A 253 26.78 21.10 -11.38
N LYS A 254 27.13 21.71 -12.52
CA LYS A 254 26.37 22.85 -13.05
C LYS A 254 24.98 22.43 -13.52
N ASP A 255 24.90 21.35 -14.28
CA ASP A 255 23.64 20.82 -14.80
C ASP A 255 22.76 20.27 -13.66
N ALA A 256 23.39 19.69 -12.63
CA ALA A 256 22.68 19.22 -11.45
C ALA A 256 21.94 20.35 -10.72
N LYS A 257 22.55 21.54 -10.58
CA LYS A 257 21.87 22.70 -9.97
C LYS A 257 20.65 23.14 -10.75
N ASP A 258 20.75 23.16 -12.07
CA ASP A 258 19.63 23.53 -12.92
C ASP A 258 18.51 22.48 -12.85
N GLN A 259 18.86 21.19 -12.77
CA GLN A 259 17.89 20.11 -12.53
C GLN A 259 17.23 20.23 -11.16
N ILE A 260 17.96 20.52 -10.09
CA ILE A 260 17.40 20.74 -8.74
C ILE A 260 16.35 21.84 -8.75
N LYS A 261 16.64 22.99 -9.39
CA LYS A 261 15.68 24.10 -9.48
C LYS A 261 14.41 23.72 -10.22
N LYS A 262 14.54 22.97 -11.33
CA LYS A 262 13.38 22.45 -12.06
C LYS A 262 12.56 21.49 -11.19
N ASP A 263 13.23 20.57 -10.52
CA ASP A 263 12.59 19.55 -9.70
C ASP A 263 11.85 20.19 -8.50
N VAL A 264 12.42 21.22 -7.88
CA VAL A 264 11.75 22.05 -6.86
C VAL A 264 10.54 22.78 -7.42
N GLU A 265 10.66 23.41 -8.60
CA GLU A 265 9.53 24.09 -9.24
C GLU A 265 8.35 23.12 -9.48
N LEU A 266 8.63 21.90 -9.94
CA LEU A 266 7.59 20.90 -10.18
C LEU A 266 6.92 20.43 -8.89
N MET A 267 7.70 20.31 -7.80
CA MET A 267 7.15 19.99 -6.47
C MET A 267 6.27 21.13 -5.94
N GLU A 268 6.71 22.38 -6.07
CA GLU A 268 5.94 23.56 -5.63
C GLU A 268 4.63 23.74 -6.41
N ARG A 269 4.62 23.38 -7.70
CA ARG A 269 3.42 23.39 -8.55
C ARG A 269 2.50 22.19 -8.31
N GLY A 270 2.95 21.18 -7.57
CA GLY A 270 2.19 19.95 -7.33
C GLY A 270 2.08 19.04 -8.54
N GLU A 271 2.90 19.25 -9.59
CA GLU A 271 2.94 18.40 -10.77
C GLU A 271 3.68 17.08 -10.49
N VAL A 272 4.55 17.10 -9.49
CA VAL A 272 5.11 15.91 -8.84
C VAL A 272 4.94 16.06 -7.33
N LYS A 273 4.61 14.97 -6.64
CA LYS A 273 4.43 14.97 -5.17
C LYS A 273 5.75 14.87 -4.41
N GLY A 274 6.81 14.45 -5.09
CA GLY A 274 8.15 14.31 -4.52
C GLY A 274 9.15 13.92 -5.60
N VAL A 275 10.44 14.06 -5.30
CA VAL A 275 11.53 13.77 -6.23
C VAL A 275 12.59 12.92 -5.54
N VAL A 276 13.05 11.87 -6.23
CA VAL A 276 14.08 10.94 -5.77
C VAL A 276 15.19 10.84 -6.81
N TRP A 277 16.42 11.13 -6.41
CA TRP A 277 17.60 10.97 -7.26
C TRP A 277 18.34 9.67 -6.91
N HIS A 278 18.45 8.80 -7.92
CA HIS A 278 19.13 7.51 -7.86
C HIS A 278 20.53 7.62 -8.45
N PHE A 279 21.54 7.51 -7.60
CA PHE A 279 22.94 7.53 -7.99
C PHE A 279 23.43 6.10 -8.18
N PHE A 280 23.85 5.79 -9.40
CA PHE A 280 24.41 4.48 -9.74
C PHE A 280 25.93 4.54 -9.76
N ARG A 281 26.54 3.39 -9.45
CA ARG A 281 27.98 3.23 -9.51
C ARG A 281 28.46 3.27 -10.96
N ILE A 282 29.53 4.02 -11.22
CA ILE A 282 30.15 4.06 -12.54
C ILE A 282 31.17 2.93 -12.63
N ASN A 283 30.92 1.93 -13.48
CA ASN A 283 31.78 0.74 -13.64
C ASN A 283 33.27 1.09 -13.82
N LYS A 284 33.57 2.11 -14.63
CA LYS A 284 34.95 2.55 -14.90
C LYS A 284 35.65 3.21 -13.72
N LYS A 285 34.92 3.88 -12.83
CA LYS A 285 35.49 4.62 -11.67
C LYS A 285 35.37 3.83 -10.37
N GLY A 286 34.54 2.78 -10.33
CA GLY A 286 34.26 2.01 -9.13
C GLY A 286 33.53 2.78 -8.02
N ARG A 287 33.01 3.99 -8.31
CA ARG A 287 32.27 4.87 -7.38
C ARG A 287 31.19 5.65 -8.14
N ASN A 288 30.20 6.18 -7.43
CA ASN A 288 29.24 7.14 -7.98
C ASN A 288 29.81 8.58 -7.94
N ASP A 289 29.17 9.51 -8.66
CA ASP A 289 29.57 10.92 -8.75
C ASP A 289 28.86 11.82 -7.68
N LEU A 290 28.25 11.24 -6.64
CA LEU A 290 27.62 12.02 -5.56
C LEU A 290 28.69 12.62 -4.64
N THR A 291 28.79 13.95 -4.64
CA THR A 291 29.64 14.67 -3.69
C THR A 291 28.88 15.01 -2.40
N PRO A 292 29.55 15.13 -1.23
CA PRO A 292 28.90 15.55 0.01
C PRO A 292 28.17 16.90 -0.09
N ALA A 293 28.72 17.84 -0.87
CA ALA A 293 28.11 19.14 -1.10
C ALA A 293 26.80 19.02 -1.89
N LEU A 294 26.80 18.24 -2.98
CA LEU A 294 25.60 18.00 -3.78
C LEU A 294 24.53 17.26 -2.97
N ARG A 295 24.93 16.27 -2.17
CA ARG A 295 24.00 15.55 -1.29
C ARG A 295 23.28 16.51 -0.33
N LYS A 296 24.03 17.38 0.34
CA LYS A 296 23.47 18.37 1.25
C LYS A 296 22.51 19.33 0.53
N GLU A 297 22.86 19.75 -0.69
CA GLU A 297 22.03 20.63 -1.50
C GLU A 297 20.71 19.97 -1.92
N LEU A 298 20.74 18.68 -2.31
CA LEU A 298 19.53 17.90 -2.61
C LEU A 298 18.61 17.77 -1.40
N GLU A 299 19.17 17.36 -0.25
CA GLU A 299 18.42 17.17 0.99
C GLU A 299 17.79 18.49 1.49
N GLN A 300 18.49 19.62 1.34
CA GLN A 300 17.97 20.95 1.68
C GLN A 300 16.76 21.38 0.83
N ASN A 301 16.65 20.85 -0.39
CA ASN A 301 15.55 21.13 -1.31
C ASN A 301 14.45 20.06 -1.27
N GLY A 302 14.47 19.17 -0.27
CA GLY A 302 13.48 18.12 -0.10
C GLY A 302 13.60 16.96 -1.11
N ILE A 303 14.72 16.86 -1.83
CA ILE A 303 14.97 15.79 -2.79
C ILE A 303 15.62 14.60 -2.06
N VAL A 304 15.01 13.43 -2.19
CA VAL A 304 15.51 12.19 -1.57
C VAL A 304 16.64 11.61 -2.41
N VAL A 305 17.69 11.12 -1.75
CA VAL A 305 18.87 10.55 -2.41
C VAL A 305 18.98 9.06 -2.12
N ILE A 306 19.03 8.24 -3.18
CA ILE A 306 19.26 6.80 -3.10
C ILE A 306 20.55 6.45 -3.83
N ILE A 307 21.37 5.59 -3.23
CA ILE A 307 22.65 5.16 -3.79
C ILE A 307 22.58 3.66 -4.06
N HIS A 308 22.87 3.27 -5.30
CA HIS A 308 22.97 1.88 -5.74
C HIS A 308 24.45 1.52 -5.93
N ASN A 309 24.93 0.46 -5.26
CA ASN A 309 26.35 0.08 -5.13
C ASN A 309 26.71 -1.25 -5.78
#